data_AF-A0A073JUI0-F1
#
_entry.id   AF-A0A073JUI0-F1
#
_cell.length_a   1.000
_cell.length_b   1.000
_cell.length_c   1.000
_cell.angle_alpha   90.00
_cell.angle_beta   90.00
_cell.angle_gamma   90.00
#
_symmetry.space_group_name_H-M   'P 1'
#
loop_
_entity.id
_entity.type
_entity.pdbx_description
1 polymer ?
#
loop_
_entity_poly.entity_id
_entity_poly.type
_entity_poly.pdbx_seq_one_letter_code
_entity_poly.pdbx_strand_id
1 'polypeptide(L)'
;MQKDFTLLIADEEKEKEELITQMEDTKVKFKQAVITYAKDWFRKQAKLEITDKPRLAKRLGSEQLRNLKKRIEDLINQSEQLVDEYLDDNSIWWHLSEKKWIVPYNDRIPGEIHKAVKLMFGELGVILAEAGFVELNPIIKQYTSGREHNLWVEDDLRRRPCYPYPLSFTSEIKKIYAEYHELAKRTEERNSNIKKLQAEKEESHVGDLWDSL
;
A
#
# COMPACT_ATOMS: atom_id res chain seq x y z
N MET A 1 -19.45 3.94 44.52
CA MET A 1 -20.02 3.37 43.28
C MET A 1 -18.93 2.50 42.69
N GLN A 2 -19.10 1.18 42.70
CA GLN A 2 -18.06 0.25 42.21
C GLN A 2 -17.94 0.42 40.69
N LYS A 3 -16.72 0.58 40.20
CA LYS A 3 -16.45 0.76 38.76
C LYS A 3 -16.78 -0.56 38.06
N ASP A 4 -17.76 -0.55 37.15
CA ASP A 4 -18.06 -1.73 36.35
C ASP A 4 -17.07 -1.83 35.19
N PHE A 5 -15.93 -2.45 35.47
CA PHE A 5 -14.88 -2.67 34.47
C PHE A 5 -15.36 -3.49 33.28
N THR A 6 -16.37 -4.37 33.45
CA THR A 6 -16.87 -5.20 32.35
C THR A 6 -17.64 -4.34 31.35
N LEU A 7 -18.49 -3.44 31.82
CA LEU A 7 -19.19 -2.48 30.94
C LEU A 7 -18.20 -1.55 30.23
N LEU A 8 -17.22 -0.99 30.95
CA LEU A 8 -16.24 -0.08 30.35
C LEU A 8 -15.36 -0.75 29.29
N ILE A 9 -14.96 -2.01 29.52
CA ILE A 9 -14.20 -2.78 28.51
C ILE A 9 -15.08 -3.05 27.29
N ALA A 10 -16.34 -3.45 27.49
CA ALA A 10 -17.27 -3.72 26.39
C ALA A 10 -17.54 -2.47 25.53
N ASP A 11 -17.65 -1.29 26.15
CA ASP A 11 -17.81 -0.02 25.43
C ASP A 11 -16.58 0.31 24.58
N GLU A 12 -15.36 0.16 25.12
CA GLU A 12 -14.12 0.37 24.35
C GLU A 12 -13.93 -0.66 23.22
N GLU A 13 -14.33 -1.92 23.44
CA GLU A 13 -14.31 -2.97 22.41
C GLU A 13 -15.28 -2.65 21.27
N LYS A 14 -16.49 -2.19 21.59
CA LYS A 14 -17.48 -1.78 20.58
C LYS A 14 -16.96 -0.63 19.73
N GLU A 15 -16.43 0.42 20.35
CA GLU A 15 -15.86 1.55 19.60
C GLU A 15 -14.67 1.13 18.73
N LYS A 16 -13.84 0.21 19.22
CA LYS A 16 -12.75 -0.38 18.44
C LYS A 16 -13.27 -1.11 17.20
N GLU A 17 -14.32 -1.92 17.30
CA GLU A 17 -14.92 -2.62 16.16
C GLU A 17 -15.49 -1.65 15.11
N GLU A 18 -16.11 -0.56 15.56
CA GLU A 18 -16.60 0.51 14.67
C GLU A 18 -15.44 1.19 13.91
N LEU A 19 -14.29 1.42 14.57
CA LEU A 19 -13.10 1.96 13.93
C LEU A 19 -12.50 0.97 12.91
N ILE A 20 -12.41 -0.31 13.24
CA ILE A 20 -11.91 -1.36 12.32
C ILE A 20 -12.78 -1.41 11.06
N THR A 21 -14.10 -1.32 11.21
CA THR A 21 -15.02 -1.29 10.05
C THR A 21 -14.74 -0.08 9.16
N GLN A 22 -14.56 1.11 9.75
CA GLN A 22 -14.20 2.32 9.00
C GLN A 22 -12.83 2.21 8.31
N MET A 23 -11.89 1.46 8.90
CA MET A 23 -10.57 1.21 8.30
C MET A 23 -10.69 0.34 7.04
N GLU A 24 -11.54 -0.70 7.04
CA GLU A 24 -11.79 -1.52 5.85
C GLU A 24 -12.46 -0.68 4.74
N ASP A 25 -13.45 0.14 5.08
CA ASP A 25 -14.08 1.07 4.12
C ASP A 25 -13.05 2.03 3.50
N THR A 26 -12.12 2.53 4.32
CA THR A 26 -11.08 3.47 3.87
C THR A 26 -10.04 2.77 3.01
N LYS A 27 -9.68 1.52 3.33
CA LYS A 27 -8.84 0.66 2.48
C LYS A 27 -9.47 0.45 1.10
N VAL A 28 -10.77 0.17 1.03
CA VAL A 28 -11.49 0.02 -0.26
C VAL A 28 -11.44 1.33 -1.06
N LYS A 29 -11.70 2.47 -0.43
CA LYS A 29 -11.58 3.79 -1.09
C LYS A 29 -10.16 4.06 -1.59
N PHE A 30 -9.15 3.70 -0.79
CA PHE A 30 -7.75 3.86 -1.16
C PHE A 30 -7.43 3.03 -2.41
N LYS A 31 -7.82 1.75 -2.43
CA LYS A 31 -7.65 0.87 -3.59
C LYS A 31 -8.31 1.47 -4.83
N GLN A 32 -9.55 1.96 -4.73
CA GLN A 32 -10.25 2.60 -5.85
C GLN A 32 -9.52 3.85 -6.39
N ALA A 33 -8.98 4.68 -5.50
CA ALA A 33 -8.19 5.84 -5.90
C ALA A 33 -6.87 5.42 -6.58
N VAL A 34 -6.21 4.36 -6.09
CA VAL A 34 -5.02 3.80 -6.73
C VAL A 34 -5.34 3.21 -8.11
N ILE A 35 -6.48 2.53 -8.30
CA ILE A 35 -6.91 2.03 -9.63
C ILE A 35 -6.98 3.17 -10.64
N THR A 36 -7.65 4.27 -10.28
CA THR A 36 -7.78 5.45 -11.14
C THR A 36 -6.41 6.05 -11.45
N TYR A 37 -5.58 6.21 -10.42
CA TYR A 37 -4.21 6.71 -10.58
C TYR A 37 -3.35 5.81 -11.49
N ALA A 38 -3.43 4.49 -11.32
CA ALA A 38 -2.68 3.51 -12.10
C ALA A 38 -3.04 3.57 -13.59
N LYS A 39 -4.34 3.63 -13.92
CA LYS A 39 -4.82 3.73 -15.31
C LYS A 39 -4.22 4.95 -16.02
N ASP A 40 -4.24 6.10 -15.36
CA ASP A 40 -3.68 7.34 -15.91
C ASP A 40 -2.15 7.30 -15.98
N TRP A 41 -1.53 6.74 -14.94
CA TRP A 41 -0.08 6.59 -14.87
C TRP A 41 0.45 5.70 -16.00
N PHE A 42 -0.15 4.51 -16.21
CA PHE A 42 0.25 3.59 -17.27
C PHE A 42 0.18 4.25 -18.65
N ARG A 43 -0.89 4.99 -18.96
CA ARG A 43 -1.02 5.71 -20.24
C ARG A 43 0.07 6.74 -20.43
N LYS A 44 0.31 7.57 -19.41
CA LYS A 44 1.30 8.65 -19.47
C LYS A 44 2.72 8.11 -19.58
N GLN A 45 3.06 7.13 -18.74
CA GLN A 45 4.39 6.55 -18.73
C GLN A 45 4.67 5.78 -20.02
N ALA A 46 3.75 4.94 -20.50
CA ALA A 46 3.94 4.21 -21.74
C ALA A 46 4.16 5.15 -22.93
N LYS A 47 3.36 6.23 -23.02
CA LYS A 47 3.55 7.26 -24.05
C LYS A 47 4.94 7.89 -23.94
N LEU A 48 5.35 8.30 -22.73
CA LEU A 48 6.64 8.92 -22.48
C LEU A 48 7.78 8.03 -22.99
N GLU A 49 7.86 6.78 -22.51
CA GLU A 49 8.91 5.80 -22.86
C GLU A 49 8.99 5.52 -24.36
N ILE A 50 7.83 5.41 -25.03
CA ILE A 50 7.78 5.19 -26.49
C ILE A 50 8.26 6.43 -27.25
N THR A 51 7.82 7.62 -26.82
CA THR A 51 8.17 8.88 -27.51
C THR A 51 9.61 9.33 -27.26
N ASP A 52 10.24 8.90 -26.17
CA ASP A 52 11.65 9.15 -25.88
C ASP A 52 12.58 8.41 -26.84
N LYS A 53 12.10 7.32 -27.47
CA LYS A 53 12.85 6.49 -28.43
C LYS A 53 12.23 6.48 -29.83
N PRO A 54 12.14 7.65 -30.52
CA PRO A 54 11.42 7.77 -31.78
C PRO A 54 12.03 6.94 -32.92
N ARG A 55 13.36 6.73 -32.91
CA ARG A 55 14.05 5.88 -33.89
C ARG A 55 13.62 4.41 -33.77
N LEU A 56 13.50 3.91 -32.53
CA LEU A 56 13.01 2.57 -32.25
C LEU A 56 11.54 2.42 -32.66
N ALA A 57 10.70 3.38 -32.26
CA ALA A 57 9.29 3.38 -32.64
C ALA A 57 9.09 3.37 -34.16
N LYS A 58 9.87 4.16 -34.90
CA LYS A 58 9.85 4.16 -36.37
C LYS A 58 10.30 2.82 -36.96
N ARG A 59 11.27 2.14 -36.35
CA ARG A 59 11.78 0.84 -36.79
C ARG A 59 10.77 -0.29 -36.58
N LEU A 60 10.05 -0.29 -35.46
CA LEU A 60 9.00 -1.29 -35.17
C LEU A 60 7.84 -1.20 -36.18
N GLY A 61 7.53 0.01 -36.66
CA GLY A 61 6.46 0.24 -37.61
C GLY A 61 5.06 0.16 -36.99
N SER A 62 4.05 0.50 -37.79
CA SER A 62 2.69 0.77 -37.30
C SER A 62 1.98 -0.46 -36.72
N GLU A 63 2.25 -1.66 -37.25
CA GLU A 63 1.60 -2.89 -36.79
C GLU A 63 2.09 -3.30 -35.40
N GLN A 64 3.41 -3.34 -35.19
CA GLN A 64 3.99 -3.67 -33.88
C GLN A 64 3.62 -2.63 -32.82
N LEU A 65 3.58 -1.33 -33.19
CA LEU A 65 3.11 -0.28 -32.28
C LEU A 65 1.62 -0.43 -31.93
N ARG A 66 0.78 -0.89 -32.87
CA ARG A 66 -0.64 -1.17 -32.59
C ARG A 66 -0.79 -2.33 -31.61
N ASN A 67 -0.02 -3.40 -31.80
CA ASN A 67 -0.02 -4.55 -30.90
C ASN A 67 0.49 -4.16 -29.49
N LEU A 68 1.56 -3.37 -29.41
CA LEU A 68 2.06 -2.84 -28.14
C LEU A 68 1.00 -1.98 -27.43
N LYS A 69 0.35 -1.07 -28.16
CA LYS A 69 -0.73 -0.25 -27.61
C LYS A 69 -1.87 -1.11 -27.06
N LYS A 70 -2.27 -2.17 -27.79
CA LYS A 70 -3.31 -3.10 -27.32
C LYS A 70 -2.93 -3.75 -25.99
N ARG A 71 -1.70 -4.26 -25.86
CA ARG A 71 -1.21 -4.87 -24.61
C ARG A 71 -1.22 -3.88 -23.44
N ILE A 72 -0.87 -2.62 -23.70
CA ILE A 72 -0.92 -1.57 -22.68
C ILE A 72 -2.36 -1.27 -22.27
N GLU A 73 -3.30 -1.20 -23.21
CA GLU A 73 -4.73 -1.03 -22.88
C GLU A 73 -5.28 -2.25 -22.12
N ASP A 74 -4.86 -3.46 -22.46
CA ASP A 74 -5.23 -4.67 -21.71
C ASP A 74 -4.71 -4.59 -20.26
N LEU A 75 -3.46 -4.15 -20.04
CA LEU A 75 -2.90 -3.90 -18.70
C LEU A 75 -3.70 -2.82 -17.92
N ILE A 76 -4.07 -1.72 -18.59
CA ILE A 76 -4.90 -0.65 -18.01
C ILE A 76 -6.27 -1.20 -17.58
N ASN A 77 -6.88 -2.06 -18.40
CA ASN A 77 -8.16 -2.70 -18.07
C ASN A 77 -8.03 -3.67 -16.89
N GLN A 78 -6.86 -4.28 -16.69
CA GLN A 78 -6.54 -5.15 -15.56
C GLN A 78 -6.14 -4.40 -14.27
N SER A 79 -6.16 -3.06 -14.24
CA SER A 79 -5.69 -2.29 -13.08
C SER A 79 -6.40 -2.63 -11.76
N GLU A 80 -7.67 -3.05 -11.80
CA GLU A 80 -8.40 -3.50 -10.60
C GLU A 80 -7.79 -4.79 -10.03
N GLN A 81 -7.65 -5.82 -10.87
CA GLN A 81 -7.01 -7.08 -10.49
C GLN A 81 -5.58 -6.88 -9.99
N LEU A 82 -4.82 -5.99 -10.63
CA LEU A 82 -3.46 -5.67 -10.21
C LEU A 82 -3.43 -4.98 -8.84
N VAL A 83 -4.35 -4.05 -8.59
CA VAL A 83 -4.45 -3.39 -7.28
C VAL A 83 -4.77 -4.40 -6.19
N ASP A 84 -5.68 -5.35 -6.45
CA ASP A 84 -5.97 -6.43 -5.52
C ASP A 84 -4.74 -7.32 -5.27
N GLU A 85 -4.08 -7.79 -6.34
CA GLU A 85 -2.90 -8.65 -6.24
C GLU A 85 -1.77 -8.03 -5.40
N TYR A 86 -1.54 -6.73 -5.56
CA TYR A 86 -0.42 -6.05 -4.92
C TYR A 86 -0.78 -5.38 -3.59
N LEU A 87 -2.04 -5.00 -3.35
CA LEU A 87 -2.46 -4.31 -2.11
C LEU A 87 -3.29 -5.16 -1.15
N ASP A 88 -3.71 -6.39 -1.48
CA ASP A 88 -4.44 -7.25 -0.53
C ASP A 88 -3.55 -8.05 0.44
N ASP A 89 -2.25 -7.80 0.45
CA ASP A 89 -1.37 -8.35 1.48
C ASP A 89 -1.74 -7.79 2.86
N ASN A 90 -2.22 -8.66 3.76
CA ASN A 90 -2.60 -8.29 5.13
C ASN A 90 -1.48 -7.58 5.91
N SER A 91 -0.21 -7.77 5.52
CA SER A 91 0.91 -7.10 6.16
C SER A 91 1.05 -5.62 5.82
N ILE A 92 0.31 -5.14 4.81
CA ILE A 92 0.22 -3.72 4.41
C ILE A 92 -0.75 -2.97 5.32
N TRP A 93 -1.86 -3.61 5.69
CA TRP A 93 -2.95 -2.98 6.44
C TRP A 93 -2.82 -3.31 7.91
N TRP A 94 -2.48 -2.31 8.72
CA TRP A 94 -2.25 -2.51 10.15
C TRP A 94 -3.36 -3.29 10.88
N HIS A 95 -4.63 -2.97 10.63
CA HIS A 95 -5.76 -3.63 11.29
C HIS A 95 -5.93 -5.11 10.93
N LEU A 96 -5.28 -5.58 9.86
CA LEU A 96 -5.23 -6.99 9.44
C LEU A 96 -3.90 -7.67 9.83
N SER A 97 -2.95 -6.90 10.35
CA SER A 97 -1.62 -7.37 10.70
C SER A 97 -1.52 -7.63 12.20
N GLU A 98 -0.80 -8.68 12.60
CA GLU A 98 -0.44 -8.90 14.02
C GLU A 98 0.70 -7.97 14.49
N LYS A 99 1.18 -7.08 13.60
CA LYS A 99 2.31 -6.19 13.90
C LYS A 99 1.84 -5.08 14.85
N LYS A 100 2.71 -4.77 15.82
CA LYS A 100 2.52 -3.56 16.65
C LYS A 100 2.45 -2.33 15.75
N TRP A 101 1.52 -1.44 16.06
CA TRP A 101 1.48 -0.13 15.40
C TRP A 101 2.77 0.62 15.72
N ILE A 102 3.58 0.87 14.70
CA ILE A 102 4.70 1.79 14.79
C ILE A 102 4.20 3.05 14.11
N VAL A 103 3.89 4.10 14.88
CA VAL A 103 3.41 5.39 14.34
C VAL A 103 4.44 5.91 13.34
N PRO A 104 4.18 5.93 12.03
CA PRO A 104 5.03 6.66 11.11
C PRO A 104 5.01 8.14 11.47
N TYR A 105 6.19 8.75 11.58
CA TYR A 105 6.39 10.08 12.14
C TYR A 105 5.69 11.26 11.42
N ASN A 106 4.91 11.07 10.34
CA ASN A 106 4.49 12.18 9.45
C ASN A 106 3.30 11.90 8.47
N ASP A 107 2.31 11.05 8.79
CA ASP A 107 1.16 10.74 7.89
C ASP A 107 1.55 10.26 6.47
N ARG A 108 2.81 9.86 6.29
CA ARG A 108 3.33 9.44 4.99
C ARG A 108 2.83 8.05 4.68
N ILE A 109 2.48 7.84 3.42
CA ILE A 109 2.20 6.51 2.89
C ILE A 109 3.43 5.62 3.16
N PRO A 110 3.28 4.45 3.81
CA PRO A 110 4.36 3.57 4.19
C PRO A 110 5.18 3.08 3.00
N GLY A 111 6.43 2.72 3.27
CA GLY A 111 7.34 2.17 2.27
C GLY A 111 6.80 0.89 1.63
N GLU A 112 6.04 0.11 2.37
CA GLU A 112 5.39 -1.14 1.95
C GLU A 112 4.34 -0.87 0.87
N ILE A 113 3.47 0.13 1.06
CA ILE A 113 2.50 0.56 0.04
C ILE A 113 3.23 1.12 -1.18
N HIS A 114 4.24 1.95 -0.97
CA HIS A 114 5.08 2.44 -2.07
C HIS A 114 5.72 1.30 -2.86
N LYS A 115 6.26 0.29 -2.18
CA LYS A 115 6.87 -0.88 -2.81
C LYS A 115 5.84 -1.68 -3.60
N ALA A 116 4.68 -1.96 -3.01
CA ALA A 116 3.60 -2.68 -3.67
C ALA A 116 3.12 -1.99 -4.96
N VAL A 117 2.87 -0.68 -4.92
CA VAL A 117 2.46 0.08 -6.11
C VAL A 117 3.57 0.15 -7.16
N LYS A 118 4.84 0.26 -6.75
CA LYS A 118 5.97 0.23 -7.71
C LYS A 118 6.13 -1.14 -8.39
N LEU A 119 5.91 -2.23 -7.67
CA LEU A 119 5.91 -3.59 -8.23
C LEU A 119 4.77 -3.75 -9.22
N MET A 120 3.57 -3.29 -8.86
CA MET A 120 2.42 -3.24 -9.78
C MET A 120 2.75 -2.46 -11.05
N PHE A 121 3.40 -1.31 -10.92
CA PHE A 121 3.81 -0.53 -12.09
C PHE A 121 4.85 -1.25 -12.95
N GLY A 122 5.65 -2.13 -12.34
CA GLY A 122 6.57 -3.07 -12.97
C GLY A 122 6.02 -3.84 -14.16
N GLU A 123 4.73 -4.17 -14.14
CA GLU A 123 4.06 -4.90 -15.21
C GLU A 123 4.11 -4.14 -16.56
N LEU A 124 4.09 -2.79 -16.52
CA LEU A 124 4.31 -2.00 -17.72
C LEU A 124 5.74 -2.13 -18.23
N GLY A 125 6.71 -2.20 -17.31
CA GLY A 125 8.12 -2.41 -17.62
C GLY A 125 8.35 -3.70 -18.40
N VAL A 126 7.68 -4.79 -18.01
CA VAL A 126 7.71 -6.07 -18.74
C VAL A 126 7.28 -5.88 -20.20
N ILE A 127 6.11 -5.27 -20.41
CA ILE A 127 5.54 -5.05 -21.75
C ILE A 127 6.48 -4.18 -22.61
N LEU A 128 7.03 -3.11 -22.04
CA LEU A 128 7.93 -2.21 -22.74
C LEU A 128 9.30 -2.86 -23.03
N ALA A 129 9.79 -3.72 -22.14
CA ALA A 129 11.07 -4.40 -22.31
C ALA A 129 11.04 -5.39 -23.46
N GLU A 130 9.95 -6.14 -23.61
CA GLU A 130 9.76 -7.05 -24.74
C GLU A 130 9.77 -6.33 -26.10
N ALA A 131 9.34 -5.07 -26.13
CA ALA A 131 9.40 -4.22 -27.31
C ALA A 131 10.73 -3.44 -27.45
N GLY A 132 11.68 -3.65 -26.53
CA GLY A 132 12.99 -2.99 -26.49
C GLY A 132 12.96 -1.52 -26.06
N PHE A 133 11.84 -1.03 -25.53
CA PHE A 133 11.70 0.36 -25.07
C PHE A 133 12.31 0.59 -23.70
N VAL A 134 12.46 -0.44 -22.88
CA VAL A 134 13.15 -0.33 -21.58
C VAL A 134 14.04 -1.56 -21.39
N GLU A 135 14.99 -1.47 -20.47
CA GLU A 135 15.84 -2.59 -20.08
C GLU A 135 15.45 -3.02 -18.66
N LEU A 136 15.30 -4.33 -18.45
CA LEU A 136 15.15 -4.92 -17.13
C LEU A 136 16.54 -5.28 -16.63
N ASN A 137 16.98 -4.71 -15.51
CA ASN A 137 18.28 -5.08 -14.93
C ASN A 137 18.06 -6.12 -13.82
N PRO A 138 18.64 -7.33 -13.96
CA PRO A 138 18.66 -8.30 -12.88
C PRO A 138 19.59 -7.79 -11.78
N ILE A 139 18.99 -7.34 -10.67
CA ILE A 139 19.64 -7.11 -9.37
C ILE A 139 20.39 -5.77 -9.25
N ILE A 140 19.76 -4.78 -8.60
CA ILE A 140 20.48 -3.71 -7.89
C ILE A 140 20.49 -4.08 -6.40
N LYS A 141 21.55 -4.77 -5.95
CA LYS A 141 21.75 -5.12 -4.53
C LYS A 141 22.06 -3.92 -3.63
N GLN A 142 22.29 -2.74 -4.19
CA GLN A 142 22.63 -1.52 -3.47
C GLN A 142 22.13 -0.33 -4.27
N TYR A 143 21.37 0.57 -3.64
CA TYR A 143 21.13 1.93 -4.15
C TYR A 143 22.49 2.58 -4.48
N THR A 144 23.00 2.37 -5.70
CA THR A 144 24.26 2.93 -6.15
C THR A 144 24.01 4.40 -6.42
N SER A 145 24.52 5.23 -5.51
CA SER A 145 24.72 6.64 -5.71
C SER A 145 25.59 6.85 -6.96
N GLY A 146 24.95 7.07 -8.10
CA GLY A 146 25.65 7.47 -9.33
C GLY A 146 25.13 6.78 -10.59
N ARG A 147 24.38 7.54 -11.39
CA ARG A 147 24.31 7.47 -12.85
C ARG A 147 23.69 6.24 -13.55
N GLU A 148 23.04 5.30 -12.87
CA GLU A 148 22.25 4.23 -13.51
C GLU A 148 20.73 4.44 -13.35
N HIS A 149 20.27 5.64 -13.70
CA HIS A 149 18.93 6.13 -13.40
C HIS A 149 17.78 5.57 -14.27
N ASN A 150 17.93 4.51 -15.06
CA ASN A 150 16.93 4.15 -16.09
C ASN A 150 16.47 2.69 -16.08
N LEU A 151 16.69 1.95 -15.00
CA LEU A 151 16.52 0.50 -15.00
C LEU A 151 15.31 0.09 -14.18
N TRP A 152 14.37 -0.60 -14.83
CA TRP A 152 13.30 -1.30 -14.14
C TRP A 152 13.94 -2.45 -13.36
N VAL A 153 13.77 -2.44 -12.03
CA VAL A 153 14.56 -3.27 -11.11
C VAL A 153 13.83 -4.56 -10.78
N GLU A 154 14.50 -5.71 -10.82
CA GLU A 154 13.96 -6.94 -10.25
C GLU A 154 14.04 -6.91 -8.71
N ASP A 155 12.91 -7.06 -8.00
CA ASP A 155 12.89 -7.23 -6.54
C ASP A 155 13.53 -8.57 -6.14
N ASP A 156 14.41 -8.57 -5.13
CA ASP A 156 15.32 -9.70 -4.83
C ASP A 156 14.59 -11.00 -4.43
N LEU A 157 13.36 -10.88 -3.91
CA LEU A 157 12.58 -12.02 -3.41
C LEU A 157 11.62 -12.60 -4.45
N ARG A 158 11.18 -11.80 -5.44
CA ARG A 158 10.11 -12.18 -6.38
C ARG A 158 10.53 -12.15 -7.85
N ARG A 159 11.72 -11.60 -8.18
CA ARG A 159 12.20 -11.39 -9.57
C ARG A 159 11.17 -10.69 -10.46
N ARG A 160 10.38 -9.79 -9.88
CA ARG A 160 9.40 -8.99 -10.62
C ARG A 160 9.97 -7.60 -10.88
N PRO A 161 9.83 -7.06 -12.11
CA PRO A 161 10.20 -5.68 -12.37
C PRO A 161 9.49 -4.71 -11.44
N CYS A 162 10.14 -3.59 -11.17
CA CYS A 162 9.69 -2.56 -10.25
C CYS A 162 9.99 -1.19 -10.86
N TYR A 163 9.04 -0.26 -10.76
CA TYR A 163 9.24 1.10 -11.20
C TYR A 163 10.31 1.80 -10.33
N PRO A 164 11.43 2.28 -10.90
CA PRO A 164 12.60 2.68 -10.13
C PRO A 164 12.41 4.02 -9.41
N TYR A 165 11.61 4.92 -9.97
CA TYR A 165 11.53 6.30 -9.47
C TYR A 165 10.54 6.46 -8.31
N PRO A 166 10.69 7.51 -7.47
CA PRO A 166 9.71 7.83 -6.45
C PRO A 166 8.29 7.99 -7.02
N LEU A 167 7.30 7.52 -6.26
CA LEU A 167 5.90 7.72 -6.61
C LEU A 167 5.42 9.06 -6.08
N SER A 168 4.77 9.83 -6.94
CA SER A 168 4.06 11.05 -6.59
C SER A 168 2.57 10.77 -6.54
N PHE A 169 2.10 10.23 -5.42
CA PHE A 169 0.67 10.01 -5.19
C PHE A 169 -0.12 11.32 -5.24
N THR A 170 -1.36 11.24 -5.74
CA THR A 170 -2.28 12.38 -5.80
C THR A 170 -2.65 12.88 -4.40
N SER A 171 -3.13 14.12 -4.31
CA SER A 171 -3.66 14.67 -3.05
C SER A 171 -4.81 13.84 -2.49
N GLU A 172 -5.65 13.29 -3.37
CA GLU A 172 -6.75 12.39 -3.00
C GLU A 172 -6.24 11.13 -2.30
N ILE A 173 -5.29 10.39 -2.90
CA ILE A 173 -4.72 9.18 -2.29
C ILE A 173 -4.08 9.50 -0.94
N LYS A 174 -3.33 10.60 -0.87
CA LYS A 174 -2.70 11.05 0.39
C LYS A 174 -3.75 11.38 1.46
N LYS A 175 -4.85 12.03 1.09
CA LYS A 175 -5.94 12.37 2.01
C LYS A 175 -6.62 11.11 2.55
N ILE A 176 -6.97 10.17 1.67
CA ILE A 176 -7.60 8.90 2.08
C ILE A 176 -6.66 8.12 3.01
N TYR A 177 -5.37 8.09 2.72
CA TYR A 177 -4.41 7.44 3.60
C TYR A 177 -4.27 8.14 4.96
N ALA A 178 -4.30 9.48 5.00
CA ALA A 178 -4.31 10.22 6.25
C ALA A 178 -5.56 9.91 7.10
N GLU A 179 -6.74 9.78 6.47
CA GLU A 179 -7.96 9.32 7.13
C GLU A 179 -7.78 7.90 7.72
N TYR A 180 -7.21 6.97 6.96
CA TYR A 180 -6.87 5.63 7.45
C TYR A 180 -5.90 5.66 8.63
N HIS A 181 -4.86 6.51 8.55
CA HIS A 181 -3.85 6.65 9.59
C HIS A 181 -4.45 7.15 10.91
N GLU A 182 -5.35 8.12 10.86
CA GLU A 182 -6.04 8.63 12.05
C GLU A 182 -6.96 7.57 12.68
N LEU A 183 -7.67 6.78 11.85
CA LEU A 183 -8.45 5.64 12.35
C LEU A 183 -7.58 4.60 13.05
N ALA A 184 -6.42 4.27 12.48
CA ALA A 184 -5.47 3.35 13.08
C ALA A 184 -4.95 3.86 14.45
N LYS A 185 -4.64 5.16 14.53
CA LYS A 185 -4.21 5.81 15.78
C LYS A 185 -5.28 5.72 16.86
N ARG A 186 -6.52 6.09 16.56
CA ARG A 186 -7.66 5.99 17.48
C ARG A 186 -7.88 4.54 17.93
N THR A 187 -7.72 3.59 17.02
CA THR A 187 -7.85 2.15 17.35
C THR A 187 -6.77 1.71 18.35
N GLU A 188 -5.53 2.18 18.20
CA GLU A 188 -4.46 1.87 19.16
C GLU A 188 -4.64 2.55 20.53
N GLU A 189 -5.25 3.74 20.56
CA GLU A 189 -5.69 4.38 21.80
C GLU A 189 -6.73 3.50 22.52
N ARG A 190 -7.73 2.97 21.80
CA ARG A 190 -8.71 1.99 22.35
C ARG A 190 -8.04 0.72 22.85
N ASN A 191 -7.12 0.14 22.09
CA ASN A 191 -6.34 -1.04 22.54
C ASN A 191 -5.59 -0.76 23.86
N SER A 192 -5.04 0.43 24.01
CA SER A 192 -4.31 0.84 25.22
C SER A 192 -5.25 1.01 26.42
N ASN A 193 -6.43 1.60 26.21
CA ASN A 193 -7.45 1.75 27.25
C ASN A 193 -7.99 0.40 27.73
N ILE A 194 -8.29 -0.53 26.80
CA ILE A 194 -8.75 -1.88 27.14
C ILE A 194 -7.72 -2.59 28.02
N LYS A 195 -6.44 -2.57 27.64
CA LYS A 195 -5.36 -3.17 28.44
C LYS A 195 -5.27 -2.56 29.84
N LYS A 196 -5.41 -1.24 29.94
CA LYS A 196 -5.40 -0.53 31.22
C LYS A 196 -6.59 -0.93 32.10
N LEU A 197 -7.80 -0.98 31.53
CA LEU A 197 -9.01 -1.40 32.26
C LEU A 197 -8.94 -2.86 32.72
N GLN A 198 -8.34 -3.74 31.90
CA GLN A 198 -8.09 -5.14 32.27
C GLN A 198 -7.13 -5.23 33.47
N ALA A 199 -6.02 -4.50 33.44
CA ALA A 199 -5.08 -4.47 34.56
C ALA A 199 -5.73 -3.91 35.85
N GLU A 200 -6.47 -2.80 35.76
CA GLU A 200 -7.19 -2.23 36.91
C GLU A 200 -8.26 -3.18 37.47
N LYS A 201 -8.93 -3.96 36.61
CA LYS A 201 -9.90 -4.99 37.02
C LYS A 201 -9.22 -6.11 37.80
N GLU A 202 -8.06 -6.57 37.35
CA GLU A 202 -7.27 -7.59 38.03
C GLU A 202 -6.76 -7.10 39.40
N GLU A 203 -6.23 -5.87 39.46
CA GLU A 203 -5.79 -5.25 40.72
C GLU A 203 -6.94 -5.11 41.72
N SER A 204 -8.12 -4.65 41.27
CA SER A 204 -9.31 -4.55 42.12
C SER A 204 -9.75 -5.92 42.63
N HIS A 205 -9.72 -6.95 41.79
CA HIS A 205 -10.12 -8.31 42.19
C HIS A 205 -9.17 -8.90 43.24
N VAL A 206 -7.86 -8.68 43.10
CA VAL A 206 -6.86 -9.11 44.10
C VAL A 206 -7.05 -8.36 45.43
N GLY A 207 -7.36 -7.06 45.39
CA GLY A 207 -7.69 -6.27 46.57
C GLY A 207 -8.93 -6.80 47.30
N ASP A 208 -10.03 -7.00 46.56
CA ASP A 208 -11.27 -7.55 47.11
C ASP A 208 -11.07 -8.95 47.72
N LEU A 209 -10.23 -9.79 47.08
CA LEU A 209 -9.88 -11.11 47.60
C LEU A 209 -9.09 -11.00 48.92
N TRP A 210 -8.08 -10.13 48.98
CA TRP A 210 -7.29 -9.90 50.19
C TRP A 210 -8.13 -9.41 51.36
N ASP A 211 -9.02 -8.44 51.11
CA ASP A 211 -9.91 -7.88 52.13
C ASP A 211 -10.97 -8.89 52.63
N SER A 212 -11.18 -10.00 51.90
CA SER A 212 -12.13 -11.07 52.25
C SER A 212 -11.53 -12.22 53.08
N LEU A 213 -10.21 -12.25 53.28
CA LEU A 213 -9.49 -13.25 54.07
C LEU A 213 -9.42 -12.87 55.56
#